data_AF-A0A5E4PWA3-F1
#
_entry.id   AF-A0A5E4PWA3-F1
#
_cell.length_a   1.000
_cell.length_b   1.000
_cell.length_c   1.000
_cell.angle_alpha   90.00
_cell.angle_beta   90.00
_cell.angle_gamma   90.00
#
_symmetry.space_group_name_H-M   'P 1'
#
loop_
_entity.id
_entity.type
_entity.pdbx_description
1 polymer ?
#
loop_
_entity_poly.entity_id
_entity_poly.type
_entity_poly.pdbx_seq_one_letter_code
_entity_poly.pdbx_strand_id
1 'polypeptide(L)'
;MKREAELSIERLLEMESLVADPSEEFQFLRVGPDTNVPPRYRAPVSSLCQIGNKQIAALVVWARDIPHFSQLEMDDQVMLIKACWNELLLFAIAWRSMERTWTVPGPRRRRSSCVSCLV
;
A
#
# COMPACT_ATOMS: atom_id res chain seq x y z
N MET A 1 -24.44 4.10 20.87
CA MET A 1 -24.15 2.70 20.52
C MET A 1 -23.15 2.72 19.36
N LYS A 2 -21.84 2.75 19.64
CA LYS A 2 -20.83 2.63 18.58
C LYS A 2 -20.94 1.21 18.08
N ARG A 3 -21.37 1.01 16.83
CA ARG A 3 -21.28 -0.29 16.17
C ARG A 3 -19.80 -0.64 16.13
N GLU A 4 -19.36 -1.59 16.96
CA GLU A 4 -18.05 -2.19 16.80
C GLU A 4 -18.06 -2.86 15.43
N ALA A 5 -17.26 -2.33 14.51
CA ALA A 5 -17.13 -2.94 13.20
C ALA A 5 -16.46 -4.30 13.40
N GLU A 6 -17.09 -5.37 12.93
CA GLU A 6 -16.52 -6.70 13.01
C GLU A 6 -15.39 -6.82 11.97
N LEU A 7 -14.28 -7.47 12.33
CA LEU A 7 -13.20 -7.75 11.39
C LEU A 7 -13.63 -8.88 10.44
N SER A 8 -14.29 -8.52 9.33
CA SER A 8 -14.74 -9.46 8.30
C SER A 8 -13.98 -9.27 6.98
N ILE A 9 -13.93 -10.33 6.17
CA ILE A 9 -13.32 -10.29 4.82
C ILE A 9 -14.04 -9.26 3.94
N GLU A 10 -15.37 -9.20 4.03
CA GLU A 10 -16.20 -8.25 3.29
C GLU A 10 -15.79 -6.80 3.60
N ARG A 11 -15.55 -6.51 4.88
CA ARG A 11 -15.12 -5.18 5.30
C ARG A 11 -13.72 -4.82 4.81
N LEU A 12 -12.79 -5.78 4.80
CA LEU A 12 -11.44 -5.57 4.27
C LEU A 12 -11.46 -5.27 2.77
N LEU A 13 -12.33 -5.94 2.00
CA LEU A 13 -12.51 -5.68 0.57
C LEU A 13 -13.13 -4.30 0.30
N GLU A 14 -14.11 -3.88 1.11
CA GLU A 14 -14.67 -2.53 1.03
C GLU A 14 -13.59 -1.47 1.29
N MET A 15 -12.75 -1.67 2.31
CA MET A 15 -11.67 -0.74 2.65
C MET A 15 -10.61 -0.65 1.55
N GLU A 16 -10.27 -1.77 0.91
CA GLU A 16 -9.36 -1.78 -0.25
C GLU A 16 -9.90 -0.91 -1.40
N SER A 17 -11.23 -0.92 -1.62
CA SER A 17 -11.86 -0.08 -2.66
C SER A 17 -11.91 1.41 -2.33
N LEU A 18 -11.74 1.77 -1.04
CA LEU A 18 -11.89 3.12 -0.51
C LEU A 18 -10.56 3.83 -0.23
N VAL A 19 -9.42 3.22 -0.58
CA VAL A 19 -8.09 3.82 -0.38
C VAL A 19 -8.02 5.15 -1.13
N ALA A 20 -8.27 6.23 -0.40
CA ALA A 20 -8.30 7.59 -0.92
C ALA A 20 -6.88 8.07 -1.24
N ASP A 21 -6.75 9.04 -2.16
CA ASP A 21 -5.49 9.72 -2.44
C ASP A 21 -5.02 10.40 -1.14
N PRO A 22 -3.95 9.90 -0.50
CA PRO A 22 -3.60 10.33 0.84
C PRO A 22 -3.17 11.80 0.82
N SER A 23 -3.86 12.63 1.61
CA SER A 23 -3.52 14.05 1.76
C SER A 23 -2.23 14.28 2.57
N GLU A 24 -1.78 13.24 3.30
CA GLU A 24 -0.58 13.26 4.13
C GLU A 24 0.63 12.72 3.34
N GLU A 25 1.68 13.53 3.19
CA GLU A 25 2.94 13.07 2.62
C GLU A 25 3.90 12.62 3.73
N PHE A 26 4.18 11.32 3.78
CA PHE A 26 5.25 10.79 4.63
C PHE A 26 6.56 10.67 3.85
N GLN A 27 7.67 11.18 4.40
CA GLN A 27 8.99 11.05 3.78
C GLN A 27 9.79 9.84 4.32
N PHE A 28 9.22 8.64 4.21
CA PHE A 28 9.91 7.40 4.61
C PHE A 28 11.10 7.10 3.68
N LEU A 29 10.89 7.22 2.38
CA LEU A 29 11.87 6.97 1.34
C LEU A 29 12.34 8.30 0.74
N ARG A 30 13.65 8.52 0.66
CA ARG A 30 14.24 9.73 0.07
C ARG A 30 15.65 9.49 -0.44
N VAL A 31 16.03 10.19 -1.50
CA VAL A 31 17.40 10.22 -2.01
C VAL A 31 18.13 11.39 -1.36
N GLY A 32 18.76 11.13 -0.22
CA GLY A 32 19.58 12.11 0.49
C GLY A 32 20.95 12.36 -0.17
N PRO A 33 21.69 13.38 0.27
CA PRO A 33 23.05 13.66 -0.20
C PRO A 33 24.05 12.54 0.16
N ASP A 34 23.77 11.82 1.24
CA ASP A 34 24.48 10.65 1.78
C ASP A 34 24.25 9.34 1.00
N THR A 35 23.33 9.34 0.03
CA THR A 35 23.04 8.13 -0.75
C THR A 35 24.06 7.87 -1.86
N ASN A 36 24.42 6.59 -2.04
CA ASN A 36 25.32 6.11 -3.09
C ASN A 36 24.67 6.03 -4.48
N VAL A 37 23.55 6.73 -4.71
CA VAL A 37 22.85 6.73 -6.00
C VAL A 37 23.62 7.61 -7.01
N PRO A 38 24.09 7.06 -8.15
CA PRO A 38 24.78 7.86 -9.16
C PRO A 38 23.93 9.05 -9.62
N PRO A 39 24.53 10.23 -9.92
CA PRO A 39 23.77 11.44 -10.30
C PRO A 39 22.73 11.20 -11.40
N ARG A 40 23.08 10.39 -12.42
CA ARG A 40 22.19 10.01 -13.52
C ARG A 40 20.91 9.27 -13.11
N TYR A 41 20.90 8.62 -11.95
CA TYR A 41 19.75 7.88 -11.42
C TYR A 41 19.06 8.58 -10.26
N ARG A 42 19.58 9.71 -9.76
CA ARG A 42 18.98 10.40 -8.62
C ARG A 42 17.54 10.83 -8.91
N ALA A 43 17.28 11.41 -10.08
CA ALA A 43 15.93 11.80 -10.48
C ALA A 43 14.93 10.62 -10.53
N PRO A 44 15.18 9.52 -11.29
CA PRO A 44 14.23 8.41 -11.32
C PRO A 44 14.11 7.68 -9.98
N VAL A 45 15.18 7.54 -9.21
CA VAL A 45 15.11 6.94 -7.87
C VAL A 45 14.32 7.82 -6.92
N SER A 46 14.46 9.14 -6.97
CA SER A 46 13.63 10.08 -6.21
C SER A 46 12.15 9.94 -6.57
N SER A 47 11.81 9.81 -7.86
CA SER A 47 10.43 9.55 -8.28
C SER A 47 9.89 8.22 -7.74
N LEU A 48 10.71 7.17 -7.73
CA LEU A 48 10.33 5.89 -7.10
C LEU A 48 10.11 6.04 -5.59
N CYS A 49 10.96 6.79 -4.90
CA CYS A 49 10.77 7.11 -3.48
C CYS A 49 9.46 7.87 -3.24
N GLN A 50 9.12 8.84 -4.09
CA GLN A 50 7.85 9.57 -4.01
C GLN A 50 6.65 8.66 -4.21
N ILE A 51 6.69 7.77 -5.21
CA ILE A 51 5.63 6.77 -5.44
C ILE A 51 5.49 5.86 -4.21
N GLY A 52 6.60 5.36 -3.68
CA GLY A 52 6.59 4.52 -2.48
C GLY A 52 6.00 5.25 -1.27
N ASN A 53 6.36 6.51 -1.06
CA ASN A 53 5.81 7.34 0.02
C ASN A 53 4.29 7.52 -0.07
N LYS A 54 3.74 7.72 -1.29
CA LYS A 54 2.29 7.78 -1.50
C LYS A 54 1.62 6.46 -1.15
N GLN A 55 2.22 5.33 -1.53
CA GLN A 55 1.70 4.00 -1.19
C GLN A 55 1.78 3.72 0.32
N ILE A 56 2.84 4.17 1.00
CA ILE A 56 2.94 4.08 2.46
C ILE A 56 1.84 4.91 3.12
N ALA A 57 1.61 6.14 2.65
CA ALA A 57 0.55 6.99 3.18
C ALA A 57 -0.83 6.35 3.05
N ALA A 58 -1.12 5.76 1.89
CA ALA A 58 -2.33 4.99 1.65
C ALA A 58 -2.44 3.77 2.59
N LEU A 59 -1.34 3.03 2.83
CA LEU A 59 -1.31 1.91 3.77
C LEU A 59 -1.58 2.34 5.21
N VAL A 60 -1.07 3.49 5.64
CA VAL A 60 -1.34 4.04 6.98
C VAL A 60 -2.81 4.40 7.14
N VAL A 61 -3.41 5.03 6.14
CA VAL A 61 -4.85 5.32 6.13
C VAL A 61 -5.67 4.04 6.19
N TRP A 62 -5.35 3.05 5.34
CA TRP A 62 -5.99 1.74 5.35
C TRP A 62 -5.90 1.06 6.71
N ALA A 63 -4.72 1.07 7.34
CA ALA A 63 -4.52 0.46 8.64
C ALA A 63 -5.32 1.15 9.75
N ARG A 64 -5.43 2.49 9.72
CA ARG A 64 -6.26 3.24 10.69
C ARG A 64 -7.73 2.84 10.62
N ASP A 65 -8.21 2.55 9.42
CA ASP A 65 -9.60 2.17 9.15
C ASP A 65 -9.89 0.68 9.48
N ILE A 66 -8.85 -0.11 9.82
CA ILE A 66 -9.02 -1.49 10.28
C ILE A 66 -9.79 -1.48 11.60
N PRO A 67 -10.87 -2.28 11.72
CA PRO A 67 -11.58 -2.40 12.98
C PRO A 67 -10.65 -2.78 14.14
N HIS A 68 -10.86 -2.15 15.30
CA HIS A 68 -10.05 -2.29 16.51
C HIS A 68 -8.62 -1.71 16.46
N PHE A 69 -8.06 -1.40 15.28
CA PHE A 69 -6.70 -0.84 15.20
C PHE A 69 -6.60 0.53 15.88
N SER A 70 -7.59 1.40 15.65
CA SER A 70 -7.70 2.71 16.32
C SER A 70 -7.99 2.63 17.83
N GLN A 71 -8.22 1.43 18.38
CA GLN A 71 -8.42 1.23 19.84
C GLN A 71 -7.11 0.92 20.57
N LEU A 72 -6.04 0.62 19.84
CA LEU A 72 -4.70 0.41 20.40
C LEU A 72 -4.09 1.73 20.86
N GLU A 73 -3.11 1.66 21.76
CA GLU A 73 -2.33 2.84 22.16
C GLU A 73 -1.60 3.43 20.95
N MET A 74 -1.39 4.75 20.96
CA MET A 74 -0.79 5.45 19.82
C MET A 74 0.63 4.95 19.52
N ASP A 75 1.39 4.59 20.57
CA ASP A 75 2.73 4.02 20.43
C ASP A 75 2.69 2.64 19.76
N ASP A 76 1.71 1.80 20.12
CA ASP A 76 1.51 0.49 19.49
C ASP A 76 1.10 0.62 18.03
N GLN A 77 0.20 1.55 17.69
CA GLN A 77 -0.18 1.82 16.30
C GLN A 77 1.04 2.21 15.47
N VAL A 78 1.89 3.12 15.98
CA VAL A 78 3.12 3.55 15.30
C VAL A 78 4.12 2.41 15.19
N MET A 79 4.27 1.59 16.24
CA MET A 79 5.20 0.45 16.26
C MET A 79 4.80 -0.61 15.23
N LEU A 80 3.52 -0.97 15.18
CA LEU A 80 2.98 -1.95 14.24
C LEU A 80 3.22 -1.50 12.80
N ILE A 81 2.86 -0.26 12.47
CA ILE A 81 3.08 0.30 11.12
C ILE A 81 4.56 0.30 10.76
N LYS A 82 5.43 0.75 11.67
CA LYS A 82 6.89 0.76 11.44
C LYS A 82 7.48 -0.62 11.23
N ALA A 83 6.90 -1.66 11.83
CA ALA A 83 7.32 -3.04 11.64
C ALA A 83 6.83 -3.62 10.31
N CYS A 84 5.59 -3.36 9.90
CA CYS A 84 4.96 -4.07 8.79
C CYS A 84 4.92 -3.33 7.44
N TRP A 85 5.20 -2.02 7.37
CA TRP A 85 5.04 -1.23 6.14
C TRP A 85 5.84 -1.80 4.94
N ASN A 86 7.05 -2.30 5.17
CA ASN A 86 7.88 -2.91 4.12
C ASN A 86 7.23 -4.18 3.55
N GLU A 87 6.76 -5.07 4.42
CA GLU A 87 6.13 -6.34 4.02
C GLU A 87 4.82 -6.10 3.28
N LEU A 88 4.00 -5.15 3.75
CA LEU A 88 2.75 -4.77 3.10
C LEU A 88 2.98 -4.18 1.70
N LEU A 89 3.99 -3.31 1.54
CA LEU A 89 4.36 -2.79 0.23
C LEU A 89 4.82 -3.90 -0.72
N LEU A 90 5.68 -4.80 -0.26
CA LEU A 90 6.18 -5.92 -1.08
C LEU A 90 5.04 -6.87 -1.47
N PHE A 91 4.13 -7.16 -0.54
CA PHE A 91 2.96 -7.97 -0.80
C PHE A 91 2.04 -7.32 -1.84
N ALA A 92 1.75 -6.02 -1.71
CA ALA A 92 0.95 -5.28 -2.69
C ALA A 92 1.59 -5.27 -4.08
N ILE A 93 2.91 -5.09 -4.17
CA ILE A 93 3.67 -5.17 -5.43
C ILE A 93 3.58 -6.58 -6.02
N ALA A 94 3.77 -7.63 -5.22
CA ALA A 94 3.71 -9.02 -5.67
C ALA A 94 2.32 -9.39 -6.18
N TRP A 95 1.26 -8.98 -5.46
CA TRP A 95 -0.13 -9.16 -5.85
C TRP A 95 -0.42 -8.53 -7.21
N ARG A 96 -0.04 -7.26 -7.41
CA ARG A 96 -0.21 -6.55 -8.69
C ARG A 96 0.66 -7.13 -9.82
N SER A 97 1.83 -7.69 -9.49
CA SER A 97 2.71 -8.30 -10.47
C SER A 97 2.13 -9.60 -11.05
N MET A 98 1.29 -10.30 -10.30
CA MET A 98 0.64 -11.53 -10.76
C MET A 98 -0.11 -11.29 -12.07
N GLU A 99 -0.86 -10.19 -12.18
CA GLU A 99 -1.59 -9.82 -13.40
C GLU A 99 -0.68 -9.70 -14.63
N ARG A 100 0.54 -9.19 -14.46
CA ARG A 100 1.51 -9.03 -15.56
C ARG A 100 2.21 -10.33 -15.95
N THR A 101 2.37 -11.26 -15.01
CA THR A 101 3.07 -12.54 -15.29
C THR A 101 2.21 -13.57 -16.00
N TRP A 102 0.88 -13.46 -15.95
CA TRP A 102 -0.04 -14.40 -16.60
C TRP A 102 -0.33 -14.09 -18.08
N THR A 103 0.36 -13.12 -18.71
CA THR A 103 0.26 -12.87 -20.16
C THR A 103 1.14 -13.80 -21.01
N VAL A 104 1.38 -15.03 -20.56
CA VAL A 104 1.87 -16.11 -21.43
C VAL A 104 0.66 -16.64 -22.23
N PRO A 105 0.74 -16.78 -23.56
CA PRO A 105 -0.42 -17.14 -24.37
C PRO A 105 -0.83 -18.61 -24.16
N GLY A 106 -1.66 -18.87 -23.14
CA GLY A 106 -2.43 -20.10 -22.94
C GLY A 106 -3.92 -19.85 -23.19
N PRO A 107 -4.71 -20.87 -23.59
CA PRO A 107 -6.04 -20.67 -24.13
C PRO A 107 -7.00 -20.15 -23.05
N ARG A 108 -7.39 -18.89 -23.23
CA ARG A 108 -8.60 -18.19 -22.76
C ARG A 108 -9.34 -18.88 -21.60
N ARG A 109 -9.12 -18.40 -20.38
CA ARG A 109 -10.21 -18.23 -19.42
C ARG A 109 -10.55 -16.75 -19.28
N ARG A 110 -11.63 -16.35 -19.94
CA ARG A 110 -12.42 -15.17 -19.57
C ARG A 110 -12.82 -15.34 -18.10
N ARG A 111 -12.37 -14.44 -17.22
CA ARG A 111 -13.15 -13.95 -16.07
C ARG A 111 -12.78 -12.49 -15.87
N SER A 112 -13.61 -11.60 -16.39
CA SER A 112 -14.58 -10.82 -15.59
C SER A 112 -13.85 -9.71 -14.82
N SER A 113 -13.99 -8.48 -15.33
CA SER A 113 -13.65 -7.19 -14.70
C SER A 113 -12.84 -7.28 -13.41
N CYS A 114 -11.51 -7.23 -13.50
CA CYS A 114 -10.72 -6.92 -12.32
C CYS A 114 -10.79 -5.41 -12.08
N VAL A 115 -11.33 -5.06 -10.93
CA VAL A 115 -11.40 -3.70 -10.37
C VAL A 115 -9.98 -3.14 -10.09
N SER A 116 -8.93 -3.95 -10.27
CA SER A 116 -7.50 -3.66 -10.00
C SER A 116 -6.79 -2.68 -10.95
N CYS A 117 -7.40 -2.26 -12.07
CA CYS A 117 -6.72 -1.35 -13.01
C CYS A 117 -6.69 0.13 -12.56
N LEU A 118 -7.34 0.49 -11.45
CA LEU A 118 -7.62 1.90 -11.10
C LEU A 118 -7.00 2.39 -9.78
N VAL A 119 -5.96 1.71 -9.29
CA VAL A 119 -5.04 2.26 -8.27
C VAL A 119 -3.59 2.11 -8.72
#